data_AF-A0A6P1Q0U8-F1
#
_entry.id   AF-A0A6P1Q0U8-F1
#
_cell.length_a   1.000
_cell.length_b   1.000
_cell.length_c   1.000
_cell.angle_alpha   90.00
_cell.angle_beta   90.00
_cell.angle_gamma   90.00
#
_symmetry.space_group_name_H-M   'P 1'
#
loop_
_entity.id
_entity.type
_entity.pdbx_description
1 polymer ?
#
loop_
_entity_poly.entity_id
_entity_poly.type
_entity_poly.pdbx_seq_one_letter_code
_entity_poly.pdbx_strand_id
1 'polypeptide(L)'
;MIAQRNDDELRWRNDAINCLIRAINGQELNANEEFLPDMVREAIQTVRSQRHTVLILSARQILEAAEFAGLEVSADLQSDELDDEYCIRTGTIAASPGEGLEQYEGLLIEALHYPEDGAVPLSGEQPFKEYEPVIDEGFLRTAAKYNGLAGTLASRLLSVAEIGQWLVRGDTGLSSETMAAIWLGAKSGRFSFPRDPSDFGRCWRLVEKVPAIRKAFPRICAVYPPIAPYLENWDELSRLYVAATEHGTGKAPELYQRMIALRGNK
;
A
#
# COMPACT_ATOMS: atom_id res chain seq x y z
N MET A 1 11.11 -45.52 19.97
CA MET A 1 10.66 -46.15 18.71
C MET A 1 9.56 -45.35 18.00
N ILE A 2 8.46 -44.96 18.66
CA ILE A 2 7.37 -44.20 17.99
C ILE A 2 7.80 -42.76 17.61
N ALA A 3 8.53 -42.05 18.46
CA ALA A 3 8.99 -40.68 18.18
C ALA A 3 9.99 -40.60 17.01
N GLN A 4 10.97 -41.52 16.93
CA GLN A 4 11.91 -41.60 15.80
C GLN A 4 11.20 -41.93 14.48
N ARG A 5 10.20 -42.80 14.52
CA ARG A 5 9.44 -43.19 13.32
C ARG A 5 8.62 -42.01 12.76
N ASN A 6 8.09 -41.16 13.63
CA ASN A 6 7.38 -39.94 13.23
C ASN A 6 8.33 -38.86 12.68
N ASP A 7 9.52 -38.70 13.27
CA ASP A 7 10.54 -37.75 12.76
C ASP A 7 11.06 -38.17 11.38
N ASP A 8 11.30 -39.47 11.18
CA ASP A 8 11.72 -40.01 9.88
C ASP A 8 10.62 -39.84 8.83
N GLU A 9 9.35 -40.03 9.20
CA GLU A 9 8.20 -39.82 8.31
C GLU A 9 8.00 -38.33 7.96
N LEU A 10 8.19 -37.42 8.92
CA LEU A 10 8.11 -35.97 8.67
C LEU A 10 9.24 -35.50 7.76
N ARG A 11 10.46 -35.98 8.00
CA ARG A 11 11.64 -35.66 7.20
C ARG A 11 11.48 -36.17 5.77
N TRP A 12 11.01 -37.40 5.59
CA TRP A 12 10.75 -37.99 4.28
C TRP A 12 9.66 -37.25 3.49
N ARG A 13 8.57 -36.80 4.14
CA ARG A 13 7.54 -35.97 3.49
C ARG A 13 8.08 -34.61 3.05
N ASN A 14 8.92 -33.99 3.86
CA ASN A 14 9.57 -32.72 3.51
C ASN A 14 10.52 -32.88 2.32
N ASP A 15 11.28 -33.97 2.25
CA ASP A 15 12.18 -34.26 1.13
C ASP A 15 11.40 -34.50 -0.18
N ALA A 16 10.25 -35.17 -0.11
CA ALA A 16 9.38 -35.36 -1.26
C ALA A 16 8.78 -34.05 -1.78
N ILE A 17 8.32 -33.17 -0.88
CA ILE A 17 7.81 -31.83 -1.23
C ILE A 17 8.92 -30.98 -1.86
N ASN A 18 10.12 -30.99 -1.27
CA ASN A 18 11.27 -30.25 -1.80
C ASN A 18 11.70 -30.76 -3.18
N CYS A 19 11.61 -32.07 -3.45
CA CYS A 19 11.88 -32.63 -4.77
C CYS A 19 10.84 -32.17 -5.81
N LEU A 20 9.56 -32.08 -5.45
CA LEU A 20 8.52 -31.56 -6.34
C LEU A 20 8.74 -30.08 -6.68
N ILE A 21 9.06 -29.25 -5.68
CA ILE A 21 9.38 -27.82 -5.88
C ILE A 21 10.59 -27.65 -6.80
N ARG A 22 11.64 -28.47 -6.62
CA ARG A 22 12.81 -28.45 -7.49
C ARG A 22 12.48 -28.89 -8.92
N ALA A 23 11.64 -29.90 -9.10
CA ALA A 23 11.18 -30.33 -10.41
C ALA A 23 10.39 -29.23 -11.14
N ILE A 24 9.49 -28.52 -10.45
CA ILE A 24 8.74 -27.37 -10.98
C ILE A 24 9.68 -26.26 -11.46
N ASN A 25 10.75 -26.00 -10.70
CA ASN A 25 11.73 -24.97 -11.02
C ASN A 25 12.85 -25.42 -11.97
N GLY A 26 12.76 -26.62 -12.56
CA GLY A 26 13.77 -27.15 -13.48
C GLY A 26 15.14 -27.44 -12.84
N GLN A 27 15.19 -27.63 -11.52
CA GLN A 27 16.41 -27.88 -10.75
C GLN A 27 16.65 -29.38 -10.55
N GLU A 28 17.90 -29.77 -10.29
CA GLU A 28 18.25 -31.16 -9.92
C GLU A 28 17.53 -31.58 -8.64
N LEU A 29 17.17 -32.87 -8.51
CA LEU A 29 16.48 -33.38 -7.33
C LEU A 29 17.46 -33.58 -6.17
N ASN A 30 16.98 -33.40 -4.93
CA ASN A 30 17.79 -33.64 -3.73
C ASN A 30 17.80 -35.11 -3.28
N ALA A 31 16.99 -35.95 -3.92
CA ALA A 31 16.87 -37.37 -3.62
C ALA A 31 16.70 -38.17 -4.93
N ASN A 32 17.05 -39.45 -4.89
CA ASN A 32 16.89 -40.34 -6.04
C ASN A 32 15.39 -40.69 -6.22
N GLU A 33 14.89 -40.52 -7.45
CA GLU A 33 13.47 -40.55 -7.82
C GLU A 33 12.79 -41.89 -7.51
N GLU A 34 13.54 -42.99 -7.56
CA GLU A 34 13.08 -44.35 -7.20
C GLU A 34 12.63 -44.49 -5.74
N PHE A 35 13.04 -43.57 -4.86
CA PHE A 35 12.65 -43.58 -3.43
C PHE A 35 11.53 -42.60 -3.09
N LEU A 36 11.01 -41.87 -4.09
CA LEU A 36 9.86 -40.98 -3.91
C LEU A 36 8.54 -41.77 -3.98
N PRO A 37 7.49 -41.34 -3.28
CA PRO A 37 6.17 -41.97 -3.41
C PRO A 37 5.65 -41.91 -4.86
N ASP A 38 4.88 -42.92 -5.28
CA ASP A 38 4.34 -43.03 -6.65
C ASP A 38 3.63 -41.75 -7.10
N MET A 39 2.78 -41.18 -6.24
CA MET A 39 2.07 -39.92 -6.51
C MET A 39 3.04 -38.75 -6.80
N VAL A 40 4.19 -38.70 -6.12
CA VAL A 40 5.19 -37.64 -6.31
C VAL A 40 6.01 -37.90 -7.57
N ARG A 41 6.33 -39.16 -7.88
CA ARG A 41 6.94 -39.53 -9.16
C ARG A 41 6.04 -39.21 -10.33
N GLU A 42 4.76 -39.56 -10.26
CA GLU A 42 3.77 -39.23 -11.28
C GLU A 42 3.61 -37.72 -11.42
N ALA A 43 3.61 -36.96 -10.33
CA ALA A 43 3.58 -35.50 -10.39
C ALA A 43 4.86 -34.90 -11.00
N ILE A 44 6.04 -35.41 -10.65
CA ILE A 44 7.33 -34.99 -11.23
C ILE A 44 7.41 -35.34 -12.72
N GLN A 45 6.99 -36.55 -13.10
CA GLN A 45 6.89 -36.97 -14.50
C GLN A 45 5.86 -36.12 -15.25
N THR A 46 4.72 -35.82 -14.63
CA THR A 46 3.71 -34.91 -15.20
C THR A 46 4.33 -33.54 -15.44
N VAL A 47 4.96 -32.93 -14.44
CA VAL A 47 5.62 -31.61 -14.54
C VAL A 47 6.76 -31.62 -15.57
N ARG A 48 7.56 -32.69 -15.66
CA ARG A 48 8.63 -32.83 -16.66
C ARG A 48 8.12 -33.10 -18.07
N SER A 49 7.01 -33.83 -18.20
CA SER A 49 6.35 -34.16 -19.48
C SER A 49 5.53 -32.97 -19.98
N GLN A 50 5.02 -32.17 -19.06
CA GLN A 50 4.43 -30.86 -19.29
C GLN A 50 5.58 -29.89 -19.55
N ARG A 51 6.05 -29.87 -20.80
CA ARG A 51 6.64 -28.66 -21.36
C ARG A 51 5.55 -27.59 -21.43
N HIS A 52 5.16 -27.03 -20.29
CA HIS A 52 4.33 -25.84 -20.27
C HIS A 52 5.20 -24.69 -20.74
N THR A 53 5.40 -24.59 -22.06
CA THR A 53 5.88 -23.37 -22.74
C THR A 53 4.78 -22.31 -22.77
N VAL A 54 3.62 -22.63 -22.21
CA VAL A 54 2.42 -21.82 -22.18
C VAL A 54 1.85 -21.84 -20.76
N LEU A 55 1.55 -20.66 -20.23
CA LEU A 55 0.86 -20.44 -18.97
C LEU A 55 -0.48 -19.78 -19.29
N ILE A 56 -1.58 -20.47 -19.01
CA ILE A 56 -2.93 -19.92 -19.20
C ILE A 56 -3.43 -19.43 -17.84
N LEU A 57 -3.78 -18.15 -17.78
CA LEU A 57 -4.28 -17.49 -16.57
C LEU A 57 -5.44 -16.59 -16.96
N SER A 58 -6.44 -16.46 -16.08
CA SER A 58 -7.40 -15.37 -16.24
C SER A 58 -6.75 -14.02 -15.98
N ALA A 59 -7.32 -12.94 -16.51
CA ALA A 59 -6.91 -11.58 -16.16
C ALA A 59 -6.83 -11.42 -14.64
N ARG A 60 -7.83 -11.90 -13.88
CA ARG A 60 -7.80 -11.88 -12.40
C ARG A 60 -6.55 -12.53 -11.80
N GLN A 61 -6.16 -13.71 -12.27
CA GLN A 61 -4.97 -14.41 -11.76
C GLN A 61 -3.67 -13.67 -12.11
N ILE A 62 -3.60 -13.03 -13.28
CA ILE A 62 -2.46 -12.19 -13.66
C ILE A 62 -2.36 -10.97 -12.73
N LEU A 63 -3.48 -10.32 -12.42
CA LEU A 63 -3.54 -9.20 -11.47
C LEU A 63 -3.07 -9.63 -10.08
N GLU A 64 -3.58 -10.75 -9.56
CA GLU A 64 -3.20 -11.30 -8.25
C GLU A 64 -1.70 -11.65 -8.18
N ALA A 65 -1.14 -12.24 -9.25
CA ALA A 65 0.28 -12.55 -9.34
C ALA A 65 1.14 -11.27 -9.40
N ALA A 66 0.69 -10.25 -10.13
CA ALA A 66 1.36 -8.96 -10.20
C ALA A 66 1.34 -8.22 -8.85
N GLU A 67 0.20 -8.23 -8.13
CA GLU A 67 0.11 -7.71 -6.77
C GLU A 67 1.03 -8.46 -5.80
N PHE A 68 1.07 -9.81 -5.89
CA PHE A 68 1.98 -10.64 -5.08
C PHE A 68 3.46 -10.33 -5.35
N ALA A 69 3.80 -10.02 -6.61
CA ALA A 69 5.14 -9.59 -7.01
C ALA A 69 5.46 -8.13 -6.64
N GLY A 70 4.50 -7.39 -6.08
CA GLY A 70 4.66 -5.99 -5.68
C GLY A 70 4.57 -4.99 -6.85
N LEU A 71 3.99 -5.40 -7.98
CA LEU A 71 3.71 -4.51 -9.10
C LEU A 71 2.45 -3.70 -8.82
N GLU A 72 2.39 -2.48 -9.34
CA GLU A 72 1.19 -1.64 -9.29
C GLU A 72 0.22 -2.11 -10.37
N VAL A 73 -1.00 -2.45 -9.94
CA VAL A 73 -2.01 -3.05 -10.80
C VAL A 73 -3.25 -2.17 -10.79
N SER A 74 -3.78 -1.84 -11.97
CA SER A 74 -4.98 -1.03 -12.14
C SER A 74 -5.97 -1.74 -13.05
N ALA A 75 -7.07 -2.23 -12.48
CA ALA A 75 -8.17 -2.87 -13.21
C ALA A 75 -9.52 -2.59 -12.53
N ASP A 76 -10.61 -2.61 -13.31
CA ASP A 76 -11.97 -2.62 -12.75
C ASP A 76 -12.30 -4.04 -12.24
N LEU A 77 -12.26 -4.22 -10.92
CA LEU A 77 -12.47 -5.50 -10.23
C LEU A 77 -13.88 -6.10 -10.44
N GLN A 78 -14.83 -5.34 -10.99
CA GLN A 78 -16.18 -5.81 -11.30
C GLN A 78 -16.40 -6.11 -12.79
N SER A 79 -15.39 -5.93 -13.64
CA SER A 79 -15.48 -6.27 -15.05
C SER A 79 -15.57 -7.79 -15.24
N ASP A 80 -16.46 -8.22 -16.13
CA ASP A 80 -16.56 -9.59 -16.62
C ASP A 80 -15.34 -9.98 -17.47
N GLU A 81 -14.63 -8.99 -18.03
CA GLU A 81 -13.35 -9.17 -18.73
C GLU A 81 -12.23 -9.74 -17.81
N LEU A 82 -12.41 -9.72 -16.48
CA LEU A 82 -11.44 -10.32 -15.56
C LEU A 82 -11.44 -11.85 -15.57
N ASP A 83 -12.51 -12.44 -16.09
CA ASP A 83 -12.62 -13.88 -16.29
C ASP A 83 -12.05 -14.30 -17.66
N ASP A 84 -11.65 -13.35 -18.52
CA ASP A 84 -11.00 -13.66 -19.78
C ASP A 84 -9.65 -14.34 -19.57
N GLU A 85 -9.42 -15.41 -20.32
CA GLU A 85 -8.20 -16.18 -20.25
C GLU A 85 -7.15 -15.66 -21.24
N TYR A 86 -5.92 -15.56 -20.74
CA TYR A 86 -4.76 -15.16 -21.51
C TYR A 86 -3.74 -16.29 -21.53
N CYS A 87 -3.12 -16.48 -22.68
CA CYS A 87 -2.06 -17.42 -22.92
C CYS A 87 -0.72 -16.65 -22.91
N ILE A 88 0.15 -16.98 -21.95
CA ILE A 88 1.51 -16.44 -21.87
C ILE A 88 2.48 -17.49 -22.39
N ARG A 89 3.26 -17.17 -23.43
CA ARG A 89 4.18 -18.11 -24.07
C ARG A 89 5.44 -17.43 -24.61
N THR A 90 6.51 -18.18 -24.79
CA THR A 90 7.67 -17.68 -25.56
C THR A 90 7.33 -17.59 -27.05
N GLY A 91 7.75 -16.52 -27.72
CA GLY A 91 7.57 -16.36 -29.16
C GLY A 91 8.29 -15.17 -29.75
N THR A 92 8.03 -14.93 -31.04
CA THR A 92 8.64 -13.85 -31.81
C THR A 92 7.57 -13.03 -32.53
N ILE A 93 7.67 -11.71 -32.47
CA ILE A 93 6.89 -10.79 -33.31
C ILE A 93 7.83 -10.22 -34.37
N ALA A 94 7.44 -10.31 -35.64
CA ALA A 94 8.23 -9.80 -36.75
C ALA A 94 8.34 -8.26 -36.69
N ALA A 95 9.45 -7.72 -37.16
CA ALA A 95 9.60 -6.28 -37.30
C ALA A 95 8.58 -5.71 -38.28
N SER A 96 8.08 -4.51 -37.98
CA SER A 96 7.28 -3.68 -38.90
C SER A 96 8.01 -2.33 -39.08
N PRO A 97 8.99 -2.25 -39.99
CA PRO A 97 9.78 -1.03 -40.18
C PRO A 97 8.95 0.19 -40.60
N GLY A 98 7.82 -0.02 -41.27
CA GLY A 98 6.89 1.04 -41.66
C GLY A 98 6.18 1.70 -40.47
N GLU A 99 6.10 1.00 -39.34
CA GLU A 99 5.47 1.47 -38.10
C GLU A 99 6.51 1.77 -37.00
N GLY A 100 7.80 1.65 -37.33
CA GLY A 100 8.89 1.86 -36.37
C GLY A 100 9.05 0.74 -35.33
N LEU A 101 8.49 -0.45 -35.59
CA LEU A 101 8.53 -1.57 -34.66
C LEU A 101 9.69 -2.52 -35.01
N GLU A 102 10.59 -2.73 -34.04
CA GLU A 102 11.67 -3.71 -34.13
C GLU A 102 11.13 -5.14 -33.89
N GLN A 103 11.91 -6.14 -34.33
CA GLN A 103 11.60 -7.54 -34.04
C GLN A 103 11.67 -7.79 -32.53
N TYR A 104 10.67 -8.46 -31.98
CA TYR A 104 10.64 -8.87 -30.58
C TYR A 104 10.80 -10.39 -30.46
N GLU A 105 11.65 -10.85 -29.54
CA GLU A 105 11.78 -12.25 -29.14
C GLU A 105 11.73 -12.32 -27.60
N GLY A 106 10.76 -13.04 -27.05
CA GLY A 106 10.56 -13.07 -25.60
C GLY A 106 9.22 -13.67 -25.19
N LEU A 107 8.73 -13.26 -24.02
CA LEU A 107 7.40 -13.67 -23.54
C LEU A 107 6.32 -12.83 -24.23
N LEU A 108 5.32 -13.51 -24.74
CA LEU A 108 4.14 -12.94 -25.37
C LEU A 108 2.91 -13.27 -24.55
N ILE A 109 1.93 -12.39 -24.57
CA ILE A 109 0.59 -12.61 -24.02
C ILE A 109 -0.44 -12.45 -25.14
N GLU A 110 -1.38 -13.39 -25.24
CA GLU A 110 -2.47 -13.38 -26.24
C GLU A 110 -3.80 -13.72 -25.56
N ALA A 111 -4.87 -13.01 -25.92
CA ALA A 111 -6.21 -13.30 -25.43
C ALA A 111 -6.74 -14.59 -26.08
N LEU A 112 -7.27 -15.51 -25.28
CA LEU A 112 -7.89 -16.74 -25.82
C LEU A 112 -9.29 -16.48 -26.38
N HIS A 113 -9.98 -15.46 -25.86
CA HIS A 113 -11.32 -15.09 -26.34
C HIS A 113 -11.28 -14.29 -27.66
N TYR A 114 -10.21 -13.53 -27.89
CA TYR A 114 -9.99 -12.68 -29.07
C TYR A 114 -8.61 -12.92 -29.70
N PRO A 115 -8.35 -14.11 -30.26
CA PRO A 115 -7.05 -14.44 -30.86
C PRO A 115 -6.72 -13.57 -32.09
N GLU A 116 -7.71 -12.97 -32.73
CA GLU A 116 -7.54 -12.06 -33.87
C GLU A 116 -6.79 -10.77 -33.53
N ASP A 117 -6.79 -10.34 -32.27
CA ASP A 117 -6.06 -9.17 -31.80
C ASP A 117 -4.53 -9.42 -31.79
N GLY A 118 -4.14 -10.68 -31.89
CA GLY A 118 -2.75 -11.11 -31.94
C GLY A 118 -2.06 -11.13 -30.58
N ALA A 119 -0.81 -11.60 -30.57
CA ALA A 119 0.01 -11.68 -29.37
C ALA A 119 0.81 -10.38 -29.19
N VAL A 120 0.91 -9.89 -27.95
CA VAL A 120 1.70 -8.71 -27.61
C VAL A 120 2.88 -9.06 -26.70
N PRO A 121 3.99 -8.30 -26.73
CA PRO A 121 5.11 -8.50 -25.80
C PRO A 121 4.68 -8.34 -24.34
N LEU A 122 5.00 -9.31 -23.48
CA LEU A 122 4.76 -9.22 -22.03
C LEU A 122 5.74 -8.25 -21.35
N SER A 123 6.94 -8.07 -21.92
CA SER A 123 7.91 -7.05 -21.50
C SER A 123 8.07 -6.01 -22.62
N GLY A 124 7.55 -4.81 -22.43
CA GLY A 124 7.61 -3.76 -23.44
C GLY A 124 8.40 -2.54 -22.96
N GLU A 125 9.71 -2.51 -23.21
CA GLU A 125 10.36 -1.24 -23.58
C GLU A 125 10.08 -1.01 -25.08
N GLN A 126 8.90 -0.48 -25.37
CA GLN A 126 8.59 0.23 -26.60
C GLN A 126 7.85 1.51 -26.19
N PRO A 127 7.99 2.63 -26.92
CA PRO A 127 7.82 3.95 -26.36
C PRO A 127 6.39 4.15 -25.89
N PHE A 128 6.16 3.87 -24.61
CA PHE A 128 5.00 4.39 -23.92
C PHE A 128 5.11 5.89 -24.07
N LYS A 129 4.05 6.49 -24.62
CA LYS A 129 3.73 7.86 -24.24
C LYS A 129 3.64 7.78 -22.72
N GLU A 130 4.63 8.29 -22.01
CA GLU A 130 4.58 8.45 -20.55
C GLU A 130 3.33 9.30 -20.29
N TYR A 131 2.20 8.64 -20.07
CA TYR A 131 1.15 9.22 -19.29
C TYR A 131 1.76 9.23 -17.91
N GLU A 132 2.33 10.37 -17.50
CA GLU A 132 2.55 10.63 -16.09
C GLU A 132 1.23 10.26 -15.41
N PRO A 133 1.18 9.19 -14.59
CA PRO A 133 -0.04 8.86 -13.90
C PRO A 133 -0.35 10.08 -13.04
N VAL A 134 -1.41 10.79 -13.40
CA VAL A 134 -1.89 11.90 -12.59
C VAL A 134 -2.47 11.23 -11.35
N ILE A 135 -1.65 11.07 -10.31
CA ILE A 135 -2.08 10.64 -8.98
C ILE A 135 -2.92 11.80 -8.42
N ASP A 136 -4.17 11.86 -8.86
CA ASP A 136 -5.14 12.84 -8.41
C ASP A 136 -5.86 12.35 -7.14
N GLU A 137 -6.66 13.26 -6.57
CA GLU A 137 -7.43 12.95 -5.37
C GLU A 137 -8.42 11.80 -5.59
N GLY A 138 -8.97 11.66 -6.81
CA GLY A 138 -9.91 10.60 -7.17
C GLY A 138 -9.24 9.23 -7.12
N PHE A 139 -8.06 9.09 -7.73
CA PHE A 139 -7.24 7.89 -7.66
C PHE A 139 -6.93 7.51 -6.22
N LEU A 140 -6.42 8.46 -5.42
CA LEU A 140 -6.05 8.20 -4.03
C LEU A 140 -7.25 7.78 -3.17
N ARG A 141 -8.45 8.35 -3.40
CA ARG A 141 -9.68 7.96 -2.70
C ARG A 141 -10.12 6.54 -3.03
N THR A 142 -9.94 6.11 -4.27
CA THR A 142 -10.22 4.73 -4.68
C THR A 142 -9.20 3.77 -4.07
N ALA A 143 -7.90 4.09 -4.19
CA ALA A 143 -6.81 3.29 -3.63
C ALA A 143 -6.94 3.13 -2.10
N ALA A 144 -7.37 4.18 -1.38
CA ALA A 144 -7.55 4.15 0.07
C ALA A 144 -8.64 3.18 0.57
N LYS A 145 -9.52 2.66 -0.31
CA LYS A 145 -10.54 1.65 0.06
C LYS A 145 -9.96 0.26 0.23
N TYR A 146 -8.79 0.00 -0.36
CA TYR A 146 -8.15 -1.31 -0.32
C TYR A 146 -7.31 -1.49 0.95
N ASN A 147 -7.15 -2.74 1.38
CA ASN A 147 -6.32 -3.08 2.52
C ASN A 147 -4.84 -3.18 2.12
N GLY A 148 -3.94 -3.21 3.11
CA GLY A 148 -2.49 -3.38 2.88
C GLY A 148 -1.73 -2.08 2.65
N LEU A 149 -0.53 -2.20 2.07
CA LEU A 149 0.42 -1.09 1.93
C LEU A 149 -0.11 0.01 1.01
N ALA A 150 -0.68 -0.36 -0.14
CA ALA A 150 -1.20 0.57 -1.13
C ALA A 150 -2.30 1.47 -0.56
N GLY A 151 -3.33 0.88 0.07
CA GLY A 151 -4.40 1.65 0.68
C GLY A 151 -3.96 2.48 1.89
N THR A 152 -2.99 1.98 2.67
CA THR A 152 -2.37 2.75 3.76
C THR A 152 -1.60 3.96 3.24
N LEU A 153 -0.83 3.79 2.17
CA LEU A 153 -0.07 4.86 1.52
C LEU A 153 -1.00 5.89 0.89
N ALA A 154 -2.04 5.45 0.18
CA ALA A 154 -3.05 6.32 -0.41
C ALA A 154 -3.78 7.15 0.64
N SER A 155 -4.21 6.52 1.75
CA SER A 155 -4.82 7.21 2.89
C SER A 155 -3.88 8.27 3.48
N ARG A 156 -2.58 7.95 3.58
CA ARG A 156 -1.58 8.90 4.09
C ARG A 156 -1.37 10.07 3.13
N LEU A 157 -1.29 9.81 1.82
CA LEU A 157 -1.14 10.84 0.79
C LEU A 157 -2.37 11.76 0.74
N LEU A 158 -3.58 11.24 0.94
CA LEU A 158 -4.79 12.06 1.09
C LEU A 158 -4.65 13.03 2.28
N SER A 159 -4.23 12.54 3.44
CA SER A 159 -4.02 13.42 4.60
C SER A 159 -2.90 14.44 4.36
N VAL A 160 -1.86 14.13 3.57
CA VAL A 160 -0.85 15.12 3.13
C VAL A 160 -1.51 16.21 2.30
N ALA A 161 -2.36 15.84 1.33
CA ALA A 161 -3.08 16.79 0.50
C ALA A 161 -4.05 17.67 1.32
N GLU A 162 -4.76 17.09 2.30
CA GLU A 162 -5.63 17.83 3.21
C GLU A 162 -4.86 18.85 4.05
N ILE A 163 -3.66 18.49 4.53
CA ILE A 163 -2.76 19.43 5.23
C ILE A 163 -2.31 20.54 4.28
N GLY A 164 -1.93 20.22 3.05
CA GLY A 164 -1.58 21.21 2.03
C GLY A 164 -2.71 22.21 1.76
N GLN A 165 -3.93 21.71 1.60
CA GLN A 165 -5.13 22.54 1.44
C GLN A 165 -5.40 23.41 2.67
N TRP A 166 -5.21 22.88 3.88
CA TRP A 166 -5.32 23.65 5.11
C TRP A 166 -4.28 24.77 5.20
N LEU A 167 -3.02 24.49 4.85
CA LEU A 167 -1.93 25.47 4.85
C LEU A 167 -2.25 26.67 3.95
N VAL A 168 -2.77 26.42 2.74
CA VAL A 168 -3.07 27.47 1.76
C VAL A 168 -4.27 28.34 2.16
N ARG A 169 -5.21 27.82 2.97
CA ARG A 169 -6.40 28.57 3.43
C ARG A 169 -6.09 29.64 4.48
N GLY A 170 -4.90 29.63 5.08
CA GLY A 170 -4.44 30.68 5.98
C GLY A 170 -4.98 30.64 7.41
N ASP A 171 -5.84 29.66 7.78
CA ASP A 171 -6.25 29.41 9.17
C ASP A 171 -5.17 28.63 9.93
N THR A 172 -3.98 29.23 10.00
CA THR A 172 -2.73 28.61 10.46
C THR A 172 -2.08 29.44 11.57
N GLY A 173 -1.17 28.81 12.30
CA GLY A 173 -0.39 29.43 13.36
C GLY A 173 0.65 28.45 13.88
N LEU A 174 1.70 28.95 14.53
CA LEU A 174 2.89 28.17 14.84
C LEU A 174 2.59 26.88 15.66
N SER A 175 1.57 26.90 16.51
CA SER A 175 1.12 25.73 17.29
C SER A 175 0.50 24.64 16.42
N SER A 176 -0.41 25.00 15.49
CA SER A 176 -1.04 24.05 14.58
C SER A 176 -0.07 23.59 13.49
N GLU A 177 0.79 24.50 13.00
CA GLU A 177 1.89 24.17 12.08
C GLU A 177 2.87 23.18 12.70
N THR A 178 3.14 23.28 14.00
CA THR A 178 3.97 22.29 14.72
C THR A 178 3.37 20.90 14.63
N MET A 179 2.06 20.76 14.88
CA MET A 179 1.37 19.47 14.79
C MET A 179 1.39 18.92 13.35
N ALA A 180 1.09 19.76 12.36
CA ALA A 180 1.12 19.38 10.95
C ALA A 180 2.53 18.99 10.49
N ALA A 181 3.56 19.78 10.82
CA ALA A 181 4.94 19.53 10.44
C ALA A 181 5.46 18.22 11.03
N ILE A 182 5.20 17.97 12.32
CA ILE A 182 5.59 16.70 12.94
C ILE A 182 4.81 15.54 12.32
N TRP A 183 3.53 15.73 11.98
CA TRP A 183 2.74 14.73 11.26
C TRP A 183 3.34 14.38 9.88
N LEU A 184 3.80 15.40 9.14
CA LEU A 184 4.48 15.26 7.85
C LEU A 184 5.90 14.68 7.96
N GLY A 185 6.49 14.64 9.16
CA GLY A 185 7.76 13.96 9.43
C GLY A 185 8.88 14.85 9.96
N ALA A 186 8.62 16.13 10.26
CA ALA A 186 9.60 17.00 10.89
C ALA A 186 9.98 16.47 12.28
N LYS A 187 11.28 16.41 12.55
CA LYS A 187 11.85 15.99 13.85
C LYS A 187 12.37 17.16 14.69
N SER A 188 12.56 18.32 14.07
CA SER A 188 13.08 19.54 14.68
C SER A 188 12.62 20.75 13.88
N GLY A 189 12.56 21.91 14.51
CA GLY A 189 12.18 23.16 13.87
C GLY A 189 11.78 24.21 14.90
N ARG A 190 11.21 25.32 14.43
CA ARG A 190 10.64 26.34 15.30
C ARG A 190 9.27 25.89 15.79
N PHE A 191 9.26 24.97 16.75
CA PHE A 191 8.03 24.42 17.31
C PHE A 191 7.44 25.31 18.41
N SER A 192 6.12 25.28 18.53
CA SER A 192 5.36 25.95 19.58
C SER A 192 4.14 25.11 19.96
N PHE A 193 3.58 25.40 21.14
CA PHE A 193 2.31 24.88 21.63
C PHE A 193 1.27 26.03 21.68
N PRO A 194 -0.03 25.73 21.79
CA PRO A 194 -1.05 26.77 21.82
C PRO A 194 -0.94 27.62 23.10
N ARG A 195 -0.86 28.94 22.95
CA ARG A 195 -0.65 29.85 24.08
C ARG A 195 -1.92 30.43 24.66
N ASP A 196 -2.94 30.53 23.82
CA ASP A 196 -4.25 31.08 24.14
C ASP A 196 -5.38 30.31 23.43
N PRO A 197 -6.66 30.60 23.71
CA PRO A 197 -7.78 29.93 23.06
C PRO A 197 -7.82 30.05 21.52
N SER A 198 -7.27 31.13 20.94
CA SER A 198 -7.22 31.31 19.50
C SER A 198 -6.21 30.36 18.86
N ASP A 199 -5.03 30.21 19.47
CA ASP A 199 -4.04 29.21 19.09
C ASP A 199 -4.60 27.78 19.20
N PHE A 200 -5.30 27.48 20.30
CA PHE A 200 -5.94 26.18 20.48
C PHE A 200 -7.02 25.94 19.41
N GLY A 201 -7.84 26.95 19.12
CA GLY A 201 -8.87 26.85 18.08
C GLY A 201 -8.30 26.52 16.70
N ARG A 202 -7.14 27.07 16.33
CA ARG A 202 -6.43 26.69 15.10
C ARG A 202 -5.97 25.24 15.12
N CYS A 203 -5.41 24.77 16.24
CA CYS A 203 -5.03 23.37 16.41
C CYS A 203 -6.26 22.45 16.30
N TRP A 204 -7.37 22.86 16.91
CA TRP A 204 -8.62 22.10 16.92
C TRP A 204 -9.19 21.96 15.50
N ARG A 205 -9.31 23.08 14.76
CA ARG A 205 -9.81 23.06 13.37
C ARG A 205 -8.90 22.26 12.43
N LEU A 206 -7.59 22.26 12.64
CA LEU A 206 -6.66 21.38 11.93
C LEU A 206 -7.01 19.90 12.16
N VAL A 207 -7.20 19.48 13.42
CA VAL A 207 -7.49 18.07 13.75
C VAL A 207 -8.87 17.65 13.27
N GLU A 208 -9.87 18.52 13.34
CA GLU A 208 -11.19 18.27 12.75
C GLU A 208 -11.11 18.10 11.23
N LYS A 209 -10.26 18.91 10.58
CA LYS A 209 -10.06 18.83 9.13
C LYS A 209 -9.25 17.60 8.72
N VAL A 210 -8.27 17.20 9.53
CA VAL A 210 -7.36 16.08 9.26
C VAL A 210 -7.31 15.15 10.48
N PRO A 211 -8.30 14.27 10.66
CA PRO A 211 -8.41 13.39 11.85
C PRO A 211 -7.21 12.45 12.04
N ALA A 212 -6.45 12.17 10.98
CA ALA A 212 -5.21 11.39 11.05
C ALA A 212 -4.16 12.01 11.98
N ILE A 213 -4.21 13.32 12.23
CA ILE A 213 -3.31 14.01 13.16
C ILE A 213 -3.58 13.58 14.60
N ARG A 214 -4.85 13.34 14.97
CA ARG A 214 -5.22 12.86 16.31
C ARG A 214 -4.53 11.55 16.67
N LYS A 215 -4.49 10.61 15.72
CA LYS A 215 -3.80 9.32 15.90
C LYS A 215 -2.30 9.46 16.11
N ALA A 216 -1.70 10.58 15.69
CA ALA A 216 -0.28 10.85 15.84
C ALA A 216 0.08 11.62 17.12
N PHE A 217 -0.87 11.97 17.99
CA PHE A 217 -0.60 12.71 19.22
C PHE A 217 0.54 12.10 20.07
N PRO A 218 0.61 10.77 20.31
CA PRO A 218 1.73 10.18 21.06
C PRO A 218 3.09 10.49 20.42
N ARG A 219 3.17 10.44 19.08
CA ARG A 219 4.38 10.79 18.34
C ARG A 219 4.71 12.27 18.43
N ILE A 220 3.68 13.14 18.35
CA ILE A 220 3.85 14.59 18.47
C ILE A 220 4.36 14.96 19.86
N CYS A 221 3.82 14.36 20.91
CA CYS A 221 4.33 14.53 22.28
C CYS A 221 5.77 14.04 22.42
N ALA A 222 6.14 12.92 21.79
CA ALA A 222 7.51 12.41 21.83
C ALA A 222 8.51 13.35 21.13
N VAL A 223 8.14 13.92 19.98
CA VAL A 223 9.00 14.84 19.21
C VAL A 223 9.07 16.22 19.86
N TYR A 224 7.96 16.71 20.42
CA TYR A 224 7.89 18.01 21.07
C TYR A 224 7.18 17.92 22.43
N PRO A 225 7.88 17.44 23.49
CA PRO A 225 7.29 17.24 24.82
C PRO A 225 6.54 18.44 25.43
N PRO A 226 6.93 19.71 25.19
CA PRO A 226 6.19 20.86 25.75
C PRO A 226 4.72 20.95 25.34
N ILE A 227 4.30 20.33 24.23
CA ILE A 227 2.88 20.32 23.81
C ILE A 227 2.05 19.24 24.51
N ALA A 228 2.69 18.27 25.16
CA ALA A 228 2.03 17.08 25.70
C ALA A 228 0.86 17.38 26.66
N PRO A 229 0.97 18.32 27.62
CA PRO A 229 -0.15 18.63 28.52
C PRO A 229 -1.43 19.03 27.79
N TYR A 230 -1.30 19.66 26.62
CA TYR A 230 -2.45 20.07 25.80
C TYR A 230 -3.05 18.92 25.01
N LEU A 231 -2.22 18.03 24.44
CA LEU A 231 -2.68 16.89 23.64
C LEU A 231 -3.23 15.75 24.51
N GLU A 232 -2.69 15.56 25.71
CA GLU A 232 -3.19 14.57 26.69
C GLU A 232 -4.54 14.98 27.28
N ASN A 233 -4.80 16.29 27.39
CA ASN A 233 -6.08 16.84 27.86
C ASN A 233 -6.96 17.32 26.68
N TRP A 234 -6.72 16.80 25.47
CA TRP A 234 -7.35 17.30 24.25
C TRP A 234 -8.88 17.31 24.30
N ASP A 235 -9.50 16.23 24.78
CA ASP A 235 -10.97 16.12 24.82
C ASP A 235 -11.60 17.12 25.79
N GLU A 236 -10.93 17.40 26.91
CA GLU A 236 -11.36 18.43 27.85
C GLU A 236 -11.28 19.82 27.24
N LEU A 237 -10.12 20.17 26.67
CA LEU A 237 -9.89 21.47 26.05
C LEU A 237 -10.82 21.69 24.84
N SER A 238 -11.07 20.63 24.06
CA SER A 238 -12.00 20.66 22.92
C SER A 238 -13.42 20.99 23.37
N ARG A 239 -13.89 20.39 24.48
CA ARG A 239 -15.22 20.67 25.03
C ARG A 239 -15.36 22.11 25.48
N LEU A 240 -14.36 22.64 26.18
CA LEU A 240 -14.33 24.04 26.62
C LEU A 240 -14.31 25.01 25.42
N TYR A 241 -13.56 24.65 24.37
CA TYR A 241 -13.50 25.43 23.13
C TYR A 241 -14.84 25.49 22.40
N VAL A 242 -15.51 24.34 22.22
CA VAL A 242 -16.82 24.25 21.56
C VAL A 242 -17.87 25.03 22.34
N ALA A 243 -17.97 24.82 23.66
CA ALA A 243 -18.91 25.54 24.52
C ALA A 243 -18.72 27.07 24.44
N ALA A 244 -17.47 27.54 24.47
CA ALA A 244 -17.17 28.97 24.35
C ALA A 244 -17.54 29.54 22.97
N THR A 245 -17.43 28.73 21.92
CA THR A 245 -17.78 29.13 20.54
C THR A 245 -19.29 29.23 20.37
N GLU A 246 -20.04 28.27 20.91
CA GLU A 246 -21.52 28.26 20.90
C GLU A 246 -22.11 29.44 21.68
N HIS A 247 -21.46 29.86 22.77
CA HIS A 247 -21.91 30.98 23.61
C HIS A 247 -21.57 32.36 23.02
N GLY A 248 -20.85 32.44 21.90
CA GLY A 248 -20.66 33.67 21.12
C GLY A 248 -19.86 34.80 21.78
N THR A 249 -19.22 34.54 22.92
CA THR A 249 -18.51 35.59 23.70
C THR A 249 -17.19 36.02 23.07
N GLY A 250 -16.67 35.23 22.11
CA GLY A 250 -15.37 35.43 21.45
C GLY A 250 -14.15 35.31 22.38
N LYS A 251 -14.38 35.18 23.69
CA LYS A 251 -13.39 35.04 24.75
C LYS A 251 -13.73 33.74 25.47
N ALA A 252 -12.83 32.76 25.40
CA ALA A 252 -13.00 31.47 26.07
C ALA A 252 -12.20 31.46 27.40
N PRO A 253 -12.68 32.14 28.47
CA PRO A 253 -11.93 32.35 29.70
C PRO A 253 -11.64 31.04 30.43
N GLU A 254 -12.60 30.11 30.47
CA GLU A 254 -12.45 28.81 31.12
C GLU A 254 -11.38 27.97 30.42
N LEU A 255 -11.40 27.94 29.08
CA LEU A 255 -10.35 27.31 28.28
C LEU A 255 -8.99 27.96 28.57
N TYR A 256 -8.91 29.28 28.58
CA TYR A 256 -7.65 29.97 28.86
C TYR A 256 -7.11 29.66 30.26
N GLN A 257 -7.95 29.69 31.29
CA GLN A 257 -7.59 29.32 32.66
C GLN A 257 -7.09 27.87 32.73
N ARG A 258 -7.78 26.94 32.05
CA ARG A 258 -7.34 25.55 31.99
C ARG A 258 -5.99 25.40 31.30
N MET A 259 -5.77 26.11 30.19
CA MET A 259 -4.49 26.12 29.47
C MET A 259 -3.33 26.69 30.31
N ILE A 260 -3.60 27.70 31.16
CA ILE A 260 -2.61 28.22 32.11
C ILE A 260 -2.28 27.17 33.18
N ALA A 261 -3.30 26.53 33.77
CA ALA A 261 -3.10 25.50 34.78
C ALA A 261 -2.25 24.33 34.27
N LEU A 262 -2.49 23.89 33.02
CA LEU A 262 -1.70 22.84 32.37
C LEU A 262 -0.24 23.25 32.10
N ARG A 263 0.03 24.55 31.91
CA ARG A 263 1.39 25.08 31.74
C ARG A 263 2.15 25.19 33.07
N GLY A 264 1.43 25.53 34.14
CA GLY A 264 1.99 25.80 35.47
C GLY A 264 2.35 24.57 36.30
N ASN A 265 1.90 23.38 35.92
CA ASN A 265 2.26 22.12 36.58
C ASN A 265 3.56 21.53 36.03
N LYS A 266 4.67 22.23 36.24
CA LYS A 266 6.03 21.68 36.11
C LYS A 266 6.80 21.86 37.41
#